data_AF-A0A090N545-F1
#
_entry.id   AF-A0A090N545-F1
#
_cell.length_a   1.000
_cell.length_b   1.000
_cell.length_c   1.000
_cell.angle_alpha   90.00
_cell.angle_beta   90.00
_cell.angle_gamma   90.00
#
_symmetry.space_group_name_H-M   'P 1'
#
loop_
_entity.id
_entity.type
_entity.pdbx_description
1 polymer ?
#
loop_
_entity_poly.entity_id
_entity_poly.type
_entity_poly.pdbx_seq_one_letter_code
_entity_poly.pdbx_strand_id
1 'polypeptide(L)'
;MSKLPSDYTQEELIEMGQKEIDRRGGLESVPCDIICLDGHRFHVNYDVPQHITDQIEALFWGDKEVRYEDIPEELKAYEEKDDGEVKKDGNLKESNVDAKEDKQPRK
;
A
#
# COMPACT_ATOMS: atom_id res chain seq x y z
N MET A 1 9.28 20.89 -11.82
CA MET A 1 10.01 19.86 -12.59
C MET A 1 11.37 19.68 -11.94
N SER A 2 11.49 18.70 -11.04
CA SER A 2 12.76 18.36 -10.37
C SER A 2 13.72 17.76 -11.40
N LYS A 3 14.87 18.41 -11.59
CA LYS A 3 15.95 17.92 -12.47
C LYS A 3 16.66 16.77 -11.75
N LEU A 4 16.79 15.63 -12.44
CA LEU A 4 17.69 14.55 -12.02
C LEU A 4 19.14 15.07 -11.99
N PRO A 5 20.04 14.50 -11.14
CA PRO A 5 21.45 14.88 -11.11
C PRO A 5 22.07 14.77 -12.52
N SER A 6 22.84 15.77 -12.92
CA SER A 6 23.20 16.05 -14.32
C SER A 6 24.14 15.07 -15.00
N ASP A 7 24.65 14.08 -14.28
CA ASP A 7 25.82 13.32 -14.71
C ASP A 7 25.50 11.94 -15.26
N TYR A 8 24.23 11.53 -15.21
CA TYR A 8 23.77 10.25 -15.72
C TYR A 8 22.59 10.42 -16.67
N THR A 9 22.64 9.71 -17.79
CA THR A 9 21.47 9.58 -18.66
C THR A 9 20.44 8.63 -18.04
N GLN A 10 19.23 8.65 -18.57
CA GLN A 10 18.18 7.73 -18.13
C GLN A 10 18.57 6.27 -18.41
N GLU A 11 19.27 6.02 -19.53
CA GLU A 11 19.77 4.69 -19.89
C GLU A 11 20.80 4.18 -18.89
N GLU A 12 21.75 5.02 -18.47
CA GLU A 12 22.78 4.66 -17.49
C GLU A 12 22.16 4.32 -16.13
N LEU A 13 21.12 5.05 -15.71
CA LEU A 13 20.38 4.76 -14.48
C LEU A 13 19.63 3.42 -14.55
N ILE A 14 19.04 3.11 -15.69
CA ILE A 14 18.36 1.82 -15.91
C ILE A 14 19.38 0.67 -15.89
N GLU A 15 20.52 0.83 -16.57
CA GLU A 15 21.59 -0.17 -16.60
C GLU A 15 22.16 -0.42 -15.20
N MET A 16 22.45 0.65 -14.45
CA MET A 16 22.88 0.54 -13.06
C MET A 16 21.85 -0.16 -12.18
N GLY A 17 20.56 0.13 -12.37
CA GLY A 17 19.47 -0.53 -11.68
C GLY A 17 19.40 -2.03 -11.97
N GLN A 18 19.46 -2.41 -13.26
CA GLN A 18 19.43 -3.82 -13.66
C GLN A 18 20.64 -4.59 -13.12
N LYS A 19 21.84 -4.01 -13.20
CA LYS A 19 23.07 -4.63 -12.67
C LYS A 19 22.98 -4.89 -11.17
N GLU A 20 22.35 -3.99 -10.41
CA GLU A 20 22.13 -4.18 -8.98
C GLU A 20 21.11 -5.29 -8.69
N ILE A 21 20.04 -5.39 -9.50
CA ILE A 21 19.05 -6.48 -9.42
C ILE A 21 19.72 -7.82 -9.71
N ASP A 22 20.51 -7.91 -10.80
CA ASP A 22 21.24 -9.13 -11.17
C ASP A 22 22.23 -9.55 -10.08
N ARG A 23 22.88 -8.58 -9.41
CA ARG A 23 23.82 -8.84 -8.30
C ARG A 23 23.11 -9.36 -7.06
N ARG A 24 21.96 -8.79 -6.70
CA ARG A 24 21.20 -9.21 -5.51
C ARG A 24 20.40 -10.49 -5.72
N GLY A 25 20.07 -10.80 -6.98
CA GLY A 25 19.12 -11.84 -7.33
C GLY A 25 17.67 -11.36 -7.19
N GLY A 26 16.75 -12.18 -7.67
CA GLY A 26 15.32 -11.93 -7.50
C GLY A 26 14.93 -11.92 -6.02
N LEU A 27 13.90 -11.15 -5.68
CA LEU A 27 13.31 -11.21 -4.34
C LEU A 27 12.71 -12.60 -4.12
N GLU A 28 12.89 -13.15 -2.92
CA GLU A 28 12.13 -14.33 -2.50
C GLU A 28 10.63 -13.99 -2.56
N SER A 29 9.84 -14.86 -3.17
CA SER A 29 8.40 -14.68 -3.23
C SER A 29 7.82 -14.95 -1.84
N VAL A 30 7.45 -13.89 -1.13
CA VAL A 30 6.74 -13.99 0.14
C VAL A 30 5.23 -13.99 -0.16
N PRO A 31 4.43 -14.93 0.38
CA PRO A 31 2.98 -14.90 0.23
C PRO A 31 2.42 -13.59 0.82
N CYS A 32 1.31 -13.09 0.25
CA CYS A 32 0.69 -11.88 0.76
C CYS A 32 -0.08 -12.17 2.06
N ASP A 33 0.02 -11.29 3.06
CA ASP A 33 -0.68 -11.49 4.34
C ASP A 33 -2.01 -10.75 4.41
N ILE A 34 -2.29 -9.90 3.41
CA ILE A 34 -3.48 -9.06 3.34
C ILE A 34 -4.01 -9.00 1.90
N ILE A 35 -5.31 -9.21 1.75
CA ILE A 35 -6.04 -9.05 0.49
C ILE A 35 -7.08 -7.94 0.63
N CYS A 36 -7.22 -7.09 -0.38
CA CYS A 36 -8.22 -6.02 -0.41
C CYS A 36 -9.40 -6.39 -1.30
N LEU A 37 -10.62 -6.39 -0.75
CA LEU A 37 -11.88 -6.60 -1.49
C LEU A 37 -12.83 -5.43 -1.19
N ASP A 38 -13.33 -4.74 -2.23
CA ASP A 38 -14.22 -3.56 -2.12
C ASP A 38 -13.70 -2.46 -1.17
N GLY A 39 -12.37 -2.31 -1.04
CA GLY A 39 -11.75 -1.35 -0.12
C GLY A 39 -11.58 -1.83 1.33
N HIS A 40 -12.05 -3.03 1.66
CA HIS A 40 -11.85 -3.67 2.96
C HIS A 40 -10.62 -4.58 2.93
N ARG A 41 -9.85 -4.57 4.02
CA ARG A 41 -8.60 -5.34 4.15
C ARG A 41 -8.87 -6.61 4.93
N PHE A 42 -8.50 -7.75 4.38
CA PHE A 42 -8.69 -9.06 5.01
C PHE A 42 -7.34 -9.70 5.28
N HIS A 43 -7.14 -10.20 6.50
CA HIS A 43 -5.99 -11.04 6.80
C HIS A 43 -6.11 -12.37 6.07
N VAL A 44 -4.97 -12.84 5.57
CA VAL A 44 -4.79 -14.17 4.98
C VAL A 44 -3.44 -14.74 5.46
N ASN A 45 -3.24 -16.05 5.33
CA ASN A 45 -2.05 -16.76 5.81
C ASN A 45 -1.82 -16.71 7.34
N TYR A 46 -0.72 -17.34 7.80
CA TYR A 46 -0.22 -17.48 9.19
C TYR A 46 -1.27 -17.81 10.28
N ASP A 47 -2.10 -16.85 10.65
CA ASP A 47 -3.13 -16.93 11.69
C ASP A 47 -4.55 -17.14 11.14
N VAL A 48 -4.67 -17.31 9.82
CA VAL A 48 -5.93 -17.56 9.12
C VAL A 48 -5.97 -19.00 8.63
N PRO A 49 -7.03 -19.78 8.94
CA PRO A 49 -7.16 -21.14 8.44
C PRO A 49 -7.02 -21.21 6.91
N GLN A 50 -6.34 -22.23 6.39
CA GLN A 50 -6.04 -22.33 4.96
C GLN A 50 -7.30 -22.22 4.08
N HIS A 51 -8.38 -22.91 4.44
CA HIS A 51 -9.62 -22.87 3.68
C HIS A 51 -10.28 -21.47 3.64
N ILE A 52 -10.02 -20.60 4.61
CA ILE A 52 -10.48 -19.20 4.60
C ILE A 52 -9.59 -18.39 3.66
N THR A 53 -8.27 -18.59 3.73
CA THR A 53 -7.32 -17.96 2.80
C THR A 53 -7.67 -18.31 1.35
N ASP A 54 -7.88 -19.59 1.05
CA ASP A 54 -8.24 -20.07 -0.29
C ASP A 54 -9.54 -19.43 -0.81
N GLN A 55 -10.53 -19.24 0.07
CA GLN A 55 -11.80 -18.61 -0.29
C GLN A 55 -11.65 -17.11 -0.57
N ILE A 56 -10.88 -16.39 0.24
CA ILE A 56 -10.61 -14.95 0.03
C ILE A 56 -9.78 -14.75 -1.23
N GLU A 57 -8.79 -15.62 -1.49
CA GLU A 57 -8.02 -15.62 -2.74
C GLU A 57 -8.91 -15.90 -3.96
N ALA A 58 -9.83 -16.84 -3.87
CA ALA A 58 -10.77 -17.14 -4.95
C ALA A 58 -11.68 -15.94 -5.29
N LEU A 59 -12.08 -15.16 -4.27
CA LEU A 59 -12.82 -13.91 -4.46
C LEU A 59 -11.96 -12.84 -5.14
N PHE A 60 -10.66 -12.76 -4.80
CA PHE A 60 -9.73 -11.78 -5.35
C PHE A 60 -9.32 -12.07 -6.81
N TRP A 61 -9.02 -13.33 -7.11
CA TRP A 61 -8.58 -13.77 -8.45
C TRP A 61 -9.74 -14.04 -9.41
N GLY A 62 -10.99 -14.00 -8.92
CA GLY A 62 -12.17 -14.19 -9.74
C GLY A 62 -12.40 -13.03 -10.72
N ASP A 63 -13.09 -13.32 -11.83
CA ASP A 63 -13.39 -12.31 -12.87
C ASP A 63 -14.48 -11.29 -12.45
N LYS A 64 -15.18 -11.54 -11.34
CA LYS A 64 -16.30 -10.70 -10.87
C LYS A 64 -15.80 -9.68 -9.86
N GLU A 65 -16.18 -8.42 -10.04
CA GLU A 65 -16.04 -7.41 -8.98
C GLU A 65 -16.84 -7.86 -7.74
N VAL A 66 -16.13 -8.05 -6.63
CA VAL A 66 -16.71 -8.47 -5.34
C VAL A 66 -17.07 -7.21 -4.54
N ARG A 67 -18.34 -7.11 -4.13
CA ARG A 67 -18.83 -6.09 -3.18
C ARG A 67 -18.76 -6.64 -1.77
N TYR A 68 -18.53 -5.78 -0.78
CA TYR A 68 -18.44 -6.20 0.63
C TYR A 68 -19.73 -6.91 1.11
N GLU A 69 -20.89 -6.44 0.67
CA GLU A 69 -22.18 -7.04 1.00
C GLU A 69 -22.29 -8.50 0.54
N ASP A 70 -21.65 -8.84 -0.60
CA ASP A 70 -21.64 -10.20 -1.18
C ASP A 70 -20.66 -11.15 -0.46
N ILE A 71 -19.73 -10.63 0.36
CA ILE A 71 -18.75 -11.46 1.08
C ILE A 71 -19.45 -12.22 2.22
N PRO A 72 -19.29 -13.55 2.31
CA PRO A 72 -19.81 -14.36 3.40
C PRO A 72 -19.38 -13.85 4.78
N GLU A 73 -20.28 -13.89 5.77
CA GLU A 73 -19.96 -13.43 7.15
C GLU A 73 -18.78 -14.17 7.77
N GLU A 74 -18.57 -15.45 7.43
CA GLU A 74 -17.42 -16.21 7.91
C GLU A 74 -16.08 -15.62 7.45
N LEU A 75 -16.04 -15.02 6.26
CA LEU A 75 -14.84 -14.37 5.74
C LEU A 75 -14.71 -12.95 6.31
N LYS A 76 -15.83 -12.25 6.55
CA LYS A 76 -15.87 -10.95 7.23
C LYS A 76 -15.26 -10.97 8.63
N ALA A 77 -15.28 -12.12 9.30
CA ALA A 77 -14.61 -12.26 10.60
C ALA A 77 -13.09 -12.03 10.56
N TYR A 78 -12.48 -12.13 9.39
CA TYR A 78 -11.04 -11.94 9.15
C TYR A 78 -10.70 -10.57 8.55
N GLU A 79 -11.68 -9.68 8.46
CA GLU A 79 -11.43 -8.27 8.15
C GLU A 79 -10.53 -7.65 9.23
N GLU A 80 -9.48 -6.94 8.79
CA GLU A 80 -8.67 -6.10 9.66
C GLU A 80 -9.58 -5.05 10.27
N LYS A 81 -9.81 -5.16 11.57
CA LYS A 81 -10.53 -4.14 12.30
C LYS A 81 -9.58 -2.95 12.38
N ASP A 82 -10.07 -1.79 11.95
CA ASP A 82 -9.41 -0.53 12.26
C ASP A 82 -9.65 -0.26 13.75
N ASP A 83 -9.00 -1.04 14.63
CA ASP A 83 -8.81 -0.65 16.00
C ASP A 83 -7.95 0.60 15.92
N GLY A 84 -8.61 1.76 15.97
CA GLY A 84 -8.06 3.10 15.73
C GLY A 84 -6.94 3.56 16.67
N GLU A 85 -6.03 2.67 17.04
CA GLU A 85 -4.68 3.02 17.41
C GLU A 85 -3.89 3.28 16.13
N VAL A 86 -4.04 4.50 15.62
CA VAL A 86 -2.99 5.14 14.85
C VAL A 86 -1.74 5.12 15.73
N LYS A 87 -0.94 4.05 15.66
CA LYS A 87 0.46 4.09 16.05
C LYS A 87 1.07 5.10 15.10
N LYS A 88 1.10 6.35 15.57
CA LYS A 88 1.92 7.41 15.00
C LYS A 88 3.36 6.97 15.16
N ASP A 89 3.82 6.09 14.27
CA ASP A 89 5.23 5.93 14.00
C ASP A 89 5.71 7.28 13.47
N GLY A 90 6.26 8.04 14.40
CA GLY A 90 6.55 9.44 14.23
C GLY A 90 7.57 9.68 13.14
N ASN A 91 7.17 10.40 12.10
CA ASN A 91 8.02 11.37 11.42
C ASN A 91 7.21 12.37 10.60
N LEU A 92 6.25 13.08 11.22
CA LEU A 92 5.88 14.41 10.72
C LEU A 92 6.76 15.42 11.45
N LYS A 93 7.89 15.77 10.84
CA LYS A 93 8.56 17.02 11.19
C LYS A 93 7.64 18.15 10.77
N GLU A 94 7.08 18.79 11.79
CA GLU A 94 6.46 20.09 11.71
C GLU A 94 7.40 21.07 10.97
N SER A 95 6.90 21.72 9.93
CA SER A 95 7.44 23.00 9.50
C SER A 95 6.30 23.99 9.44
N ASN A 96 6.17 24.74 10.53
CA ASN A 96 5.47 26.01 10.62
C ASN A 96 5.80 26.88 9.41
N VAL A 97 4.77 27.34 8.70
CA VAL A 97 4.83 28.64 8.02
C VAL A 97 3.54 29.37 8.35
N ASP A 98 3.65 30.30 9.32
CA ASP A 98 2.73 31.40 9.56
C ASP A 98 2.33 32.07 8.23
N ALA A 99 1.16 31.73 7.70
CA ALA A 99 0.51 32.54 6.69
C ALA A 99 -0.16 33.72 7.43
N LYS A 100 0.59 34.82 7.61
CA LYS A 100 0.01 36.09 8.00
C LYS A 100 -0.96 36.55 6.92
N GLU A 101 -2.23 36.61 7.31
CA GLU A 101 -3.36 37.14 6.56
C GLU A 101 -3.15 38.65 6.32
N ASP A 102 -2.52 39.02 5.19
CA ASP A 102 -2.47 40.41 4.75
C ASP A 102 -3.79 40.77 4.08
N LYS A 103 -4.74 41.25 4.90
CA LYS A 103 -5.95 41.93 4.45
C LYS A 103 -5.55 43.22 3.71
N GLN A 104 -5.48 43.18 2.39
CA GLN A 104 -5.51 44.40 1.61
C GLN A 104 -6.92 45.04 1.67
N PRO A 105 -7.05 46.31 2.08
CA PRO A 105 -8.33 47.00 2.06
C PRO A 105 -8.71 47.41 0.64
N ARG A 106 -9.98 47.16 0.28
CA ARG A 106 -10.60 47.70 -0.94
C ARG A 106 -10.67 49.22 -0.85
N LYS A 107 -10.22 49.90 -1.91
CA LYS A 107 -10.69 51.23 -2.31
C LYS A 107 -10.73 51.32 -3.83
#